data_AF-A0A845QDW3-F1
#
_entry.id   AF-A0A845QDW3-F1
#
_cell.length_a   1.000
_cell.length_b   1.000
_cell.length_c   1.000
_cell.angle_alpha   90.00
_cell.angle_beta   90.00
_cell.angle_gamma   90.00
#
_symmetry.space_group_name_H-M   'P 1'
#
loop_
_entity.id
_entity.type
_entity.pdbx_description
1 polymer ?
#
loop_
_entity_poly.entity_id
_entity_poly.type
_entity_poly.pdbx_seq_one_letter_code
_entity_poly.pdbx_strand_id
1 'polypeptide(L)' 'MSLEVHIHELHERHRQLEAEIDREILSPSGDDLAIAELKKRKLRLKEEIERLEADLTRAA' A
#
# COMPACT_ATOMS: atom_id res chain seq x y z
N MET A 1 2.95 -1.00 -22.02
CA MET A 1 3.36 -0.47 -20.70
C MET A 1 3.24 -1.62 -19.73
N SER A 2 4.36 -2.05 -19.13
CA SER A 2 4.48 -3.36 -18.47
C SER A 2 3.72 -3.42 -17.14
N LEU A 3 3.18 -4.60 -16.82
CA LEU A 3 2.62 -4.95 -15.51
C LEU A 3 3.63 -4.65 -14.37
N GLU A 4 4.92 -4.75 -14.66
CA GLU A 4 6.02 -4.42 -13.73
C GLU A 4 6.03 -2.93 -13.34
N VAL A 5 5.72 -2.03 -14.27
CA VAL A 5 5.65 -0.58 -13.98
C VAL A 5 4.50 -0.31 -13.01
N HIS A 6 3.36 -0.96 -13.23
CA HIS A 6 2.20 -0.82 -12.35
C HIS A 6 2.48 -1.36 -10.94
N ILE A 7 3.10 -2.54 -10.82
CA ILE A 7 3.53 -3.11 -9.53
C ILE A 7 4.49 -2.16 -8.81
N HIS A 8 5.46 -1.58 -9.53
CA HIS A 8 6.39 -0.61 -8.95
C HIS A 8 5.69 0.64 -8.40
N GLU A 9 4.71 1.19 -9.14
CA GLU A 9 3.91 2.33 -8.66
C GLU A 9 3.07 1.98 -7.43
N LEU A 10 2.50 0.77 -7.37
CA LEU A 10 1.73 0.32 -6.22
C LEU A 10 2.63 0.16 -4.98
N HIS A 11 3.85 -0.37 -5.14
CA HIS A 11 4.84 -0.43 -4.07
C HIS A 11 5.23 0.95 -3.54
N GLU A 12 5.40 1.94 -4.43
CA GLU A 12 5.66 3.33 -4.03
C GLU A 12 4.48 3.92 -3.24
N ARG A 13 3.25 3.73 -3.70
CA ARG A 13 2.05 4.15 -2.96
C ARG A 13 1.94 3.48 -1.59
N HIS A 14 2.26 2.19 -1.51
CA HIS A 14 2.27 1.46 -0.25
C HIS A 14 3.28 2.05 0.75
N ARG A 15 4.50 2.38 0.29
CA ARG A 15 5.52 3.06 1.12
C ARG A 15 5.05 4.43 1.62
N GLN A 16 4.40 5.20 0.76
CA GLN A 16 3.87 6.52 1.14
C GLN A 16 2.77 6.41 2.20
N LEU A 17 1.85 5.44 2.04
CA LEU A 17 0.81 5.15 3.03
C LEU A 17 1.38 4.71 4.37
N GLU A 18 2.46 3.93 4.37
CA GLU A 18 3.16 3.54 5.60
C GLU A 18 3.77 4.74 6.32
N ALA A 19 4.44 5.63 5.59
CA ALA A 19 4.97 6.87 6.15
C ALA A 19 3.88 7.80 6.69
N GLU A 20 2.70 7.85 6.05
CA GLU A 20 1.55 8.62 6.51
C GLU A 20 0.97 8.04 7.81
N ILE A 21 0.82 6.71 7.89
CA ILE A 21 0.40 6.01 9.11
C ILE A 21 1.36 6.29 10.26
N ASP A 22 2.66 6.20 10.03
CA ASP A 22 3.66 6.43 11.08
C ASP A 22 3.62 7.87 11.60
N ARG A 23 3.42 8.85 10.70
CA ARG A 23 3.25 10.25 11.08
C ARG A 23 2.00 10.47 11.94
N GLU A 24 0.87 9.87 11.57
CA GLU A 24 -0.37 10.00 12.35
C GLU A 24 -0.29 9.28 13.70
N ILE A 25 0.36 8.12 13.77
CA ILE A 25 0.61 7.43 15.05
C ILE A 25 1.48 8.27 15.99
N LEU A 26 2.47 8.98 15.46
CA LEU A 26 3.34 9.86 16.22
C LEU A 26 2.67 11.21 16.57
N SER A 27 1.55 11.53 15.94
CA SER A 27 0.82 12.77 16.19
C SER A 27 0.07 12.69 17.52
N PRO A 28 0.26 13.66 18.44
CA PRO A 28 -0.42 13.67 19.73
C PRO A 28 -1.94 13.90 19.63
N SER A 29 -2.43 14.32 18.46
CA SER A 29 -3.86 14.45 18.14
C SER A 29 -4.31 13.43 17.09
N GLY A 30 -3.55 12.34 16.90
CA GLY A 30 -3.82 11.33 15.88
C GLY A 30 -5.23 10.76 16.02
N ASP A 31 -5.97 10.76 14.91
CA ASP A 31 -7.30 10.15 14.86
C ASP A 31 -7.16 8.65 14.61
N ASP A 32 -7.47 7.84 15.63
CA ASP A 32 -7.45 6.39 15.56
C ASP A 32 -8.32 5.85 14.40
N LEU A 33 -9.41 6.55 14.05
CA LEU A 33 -10.24 6.18 12.91
C LEU A 33 -9.49 6.39 11.59
N ALA A 34 -8.80 7.53 11.44
CA ALA A 34 -7.99 7.81 10.26
C ALA A 34 -6.85 6.79 10.12
N ILE A 35 -6.16 6.45 11.21
CA ILE A 35 -5.11 5.41 11.22
C ILE A 35 -5.69 4.06 10.81
N ALA A 36 -6.87 3.69 11.31
CA ALA A 36 -7.54 2.44 10.93
C ALA A 36 -7.91 2.41 9.44
N GLU A 37 -8.38 3.53 8.87
CA GLU A 37 -8.65 3.64 7.44
C GLU A 37 -7.39 3.55 6.59
N LEU A 38 -6.31 4.23 6.98
CA LEU A 38 -5.03 4.16 6.29
C LEU A 38 -4.46 2.73 6.31
N LYS A 39 -4.53 2.04 7.45
CA LYS A 39 -4.13 0.62 7.56
C LYS A 39 -4.97 -0.29 6.66
N LYS A 40 -6.28 -0.05 6.54
CA LYS A 40 -7.14 -0.79 5.59
C LYS A 40 -6.75 -0.52 4.14
N ARG A 41 -6.43 0.72 3.77
CA ARG A 41 -5.94 1.06 2.43
C ARG A 41 -4.60 0.39 2.13
N LYS A 42 -3.67 0.41 3.09
CA LYS A 42 -2.39 -0.29 3.01
C LYS A 42 -2.58 -1.80 2.77
N LEU A 43 -3.47 -2.43 3.52
CA LEU A 43 -3.78 -3.86 3.34
C LEU A 43 -4.32 -4.16 1.93
N ARG A 44 -5.26 -3.35 1.42
CA ARG A 44 -5.80 -3.52 0.07
C ARG A 44 -4.73 -3.39 -1.01
N LEU A 45 -3.85 -2.40 -0.90
CA LEU A 45 -2.72 -2.23 -1.83
C LEU A 45 -1.79 -3.44 -1.80
N LYS A 46 -1.48 -3.96 -0.60
CA LYS A 46 -0.67 -5.16 -0.46
C LYS A 46 -1.30 -6.36 -1.17
N GLU A 47 -2.59 -6.61 -0.98
CA GLU A 47 -3.30 -7.70 -1.66
C GLU A 47 -3.38 -7.49 -3.19
N GLU A 48 -3.46 -6.24 -3.66
CA GLU A 48 -3.44 -5.91 -5.08
C GLU A 48 -2.07 -6.19 -5.70
N ILE A 49 -0.99 -5.77 -5.03
CA ILE A 49 0.39 -6.08 -5.41
C ILE A 49 0.60 -7.59 -5.48
N GLU A 50 0.24 -8.33 -4.42
CA GLU A 50 0.40 -9.79 -4.38
C GLU A 50 -0.36 -10.48 -5.51
N ARG A 51 -1.58 -10.01 -5.84
CA ARG A 51 -2.36 -10.52 -6.97
C ARG A 51 -1.66 -10.28 -8.30
N LEU A 52 -1.16 -9.06 -8.53
CA LEU A 52 -0.48 -8.69 -9.77
C LEU A 52 0.87 -9.40 -9.91
N GLU A 53 1.62 -9.57 -8.83
CA GLU A 53 2.87 -10.34 -8.82
C GLU A 53 2.62 -11.83 -9.10
N ALA A 54 1.56 -12.41 -8.55
CA ALA A 54 1.15 -13.78 -8.85
C ALA A 54 0.76 -13.93 -10.33
N ASP A 55 0.05 -12.97 -10.90
CA ASP A 55 -0.32 -12.98 -12.31
C ASP A 55 0.89 -12.78 -13.24
N LEU A 56 1.85 -11.92 -12.87
CA LEU A 56 3.13 -11.78 -13.57
C LEU A 56 3.90 -13.10 -13.60
N THR A 57 3.97 -13.78 -12.46
CA THR A 57 4.68 -15.06 -12.32
C THR A 57 4.03 -16.18 -13.15
N ARG A 58 2.72 -16.15 -13.35
CA ARG A 58 1.99 -17.11 -14.20
C ARG A 58 2.15 -16.85 -15.69
N ALA A 59 2.43 -15.61 -16.06
CA ALA A 59 2.59 -15.18 -17.45
C ALA A 59 4.03 -15.36 -17.98
N ALA A 60 5.00 -15.61 -17.09
CA ALA A 60 6.40 -15.89 -17.39
C ALA A 60 6.66 -17.40 -17.52
#